data_AF-A0A960D8W9-F1
#
_entry.id   AF-A0A960D8W9-F1
#
_cell.length_a   1.000
_cell.length_b   1.000
_cell.length_c   1.000
_cell.angle_alpha   90.00
_cell.angle_beta   90.00
_cell.angle_gamma   90.00
#
_symmetry.space_group_name_H-M   'P 1'
#
loop_
_entity.id
_entity.type
_entity.pdbx_description
1 polymer ?
#
loop_
_entity_poly.entity_id
_entity_poly.type
_entity_poly.pdbx_seq_one_letter_code
_entity_poly.pdbx_strand_id
1 'polypeptide(L)'
;MAKSRNSAEVKKAANRAAKEEAKATRKAAAKQRRSQLWQAFQMQRKEDTRLLPYMIGAFVLIVAASVAAGIFAGGFTTYMMIPLGVVLGGLVAFIIFGRRAQKSVYRKAEGQTGAAAWALENLRGKWRVTPGVAATGHFDAVHRVIGRPGVIFVGEGSPARVKPLLAQEK
;
A
#
# COMPACT_ATOMS: atom_id res chain seq x y z
N MET A 1 59.41 6.21 22.12
CA MET A 1 58.16 6.90 21.74
C MET A 1 57.63 6.51 20.32
N ALA A 2 57.71 5.24 19.88
CA ALA A 2 57.34 4.86 18.49
C ALA A 2 56.01 4.08 18.32
N LYS A 3 55.27 3.78 19.40
CA LYS A 3 54.12 2.85 19.35
C LYS A 3 52.76 3.52 19.06
N SER A 4 52.67 4.85 19.13
CA SER A 4 51.40 5.58 18.97
C SER A 4 51.04 5.94 17.52
N ARG A 5 52.02 6.15 16.63
CA ARG A 5 51.76 6.45 15.20
C ARG A 5 51.17 5.24 14.47
N ASN A 6 51.69 4.05 14.75
CA ASN A 6 51.27 2.81 14.11
C ASN A 6 49.83 2.40 14.50
N SER A 7 49.40 2.66 15.74
CA SER A 7 48.05 2.34 16.19
C SER A 7 46.98 3.30 15.65
N ALA A 8 47.33 4.55 15.37
CA ALA A 8 46.43 5.51 14.73
C ALA A 8 46.19 5.17 13.25
N GLU A 9 47.22 4.74 12.52
CA GLU A 9 47.09 4.31 11.13
C GLU A 9 46.31 3.00 10.98
N VAL A 10 46.55 2.03 11.87
CA VAL A 10 45.78 0.78 11.93
C VAL A 10 44.31 1.05 12.23
N LYS A 11 43.99 1.94 13.18
CA LYS A 11 42.59 2.35 13.45
C LYS A 11 41.94 3.08 12.28
N LYS A 12 42.71 3.90 11.54
CA LYS A 12 42.22 4.62 10.35
C LYS A 12 41.98 3.67 9.17
N ALA A 13 42.83 2.65 8.99
CA ALA A 13 42.65 1.60 8.00
C ALA A 13 41.42 0.72 8.34
N ALA A 14 41.28 0.29 9.60
CA ALA A 14 40.12 -0.46 10.06
C ALA A 14 38.80 0.31 9.90
N ASN A 15 38.79 1.62 10.22
CA ASN A 15 37.62 2.48 10.01
C ASN A 15 37.29 2.74 8.54
N ARG A 16 38.27 2.68 7.63
CA ARG A 16 38.04 2.80 6.18
C ARG A 16 37.47 1.50 5.62
N ALA A 17 38.02 0.36 6.00
CA ALA A 17 37.49 -0.97 5.65
C ALA A 17 36.04 -1.14 6.15
N ALA A 18 35.77 -0.82 7.41
CA ALA A 18 34.41 -0.87 7.97
C ALA A 18 33.43 0.08 7.28
N LYS A 19 33.89 1.27 6.83
CA LYS A 19 33.06 2.20 6.05
C LYS A 19 32.80 1.69 4.63
N GLU A 20 33.72 0.96 4.03
CA GLU A 20 33.56 0.38 2.69
C GLU A 20 32.61 -0.83 2.72
N GLU A 21 32.73 -1.70 3.72
CA GLU A 21 31.77 -2.78 3.98
C GLU A 21 30.38 -2.22 4.30
N ALA A 22 30.27 -1.16 5.11
CA ALA A 22 29.00 -0.48 5.37
C ALA A 22 28.41 0.18 4.10
N LYS A 23 29.25 0.68 3.19
CA LYS A 23 28.78 1.23 1.89
C LYS A 23 28.36 0.12 0.93
N ALA A 24 29.07 -1.00 0.88
CA ALA A 24 28.75 -2.16 0.04
C ALA A 24 27.42 -2.80 0.47
N THR A 25 27.23 -2.99 1.77
CA THR A 25 25.96 -3.51 2.35
C THR A 25 24.80 -2.54 2.11
N ARG A 26 24.99 -1.22 2.29
CA ARG A 26 23.97 -0.21 1.96
C ARG A 26 23.60 -0.21 0.46
N LYS A 27 24.57 -0.33 -0.44
CA LYS A 27 24.33 -0.41 -1.89
C LYS A 27 23.60 -1.69 -2.29
N ALA A 28 23.97 -2.83 -1.71
CA ALA A 28 23.30 -4.10 -1.91
C ALA A 28 21.84 -4.04 -1.42
N ALA A 29 21.61 -3.52 -0.20
CA ALA A 29 20.27 -3.31 0.33
C ALA A 29 19.43 -2.35 -0.51
N ALA A 30 20.03 -1.27 -1.03
CA ALA A 30 19.35 -0.33 -1.92
C ALA A 30 18.95 -0.98 -3.26
N LYS A 31 19.83 -1.82 -3.84
CA LYS A 31 19.54 -2.56 -5.07
C LYS A 31 18.40 -3.55 -4.87
N GLN A 32 18.42 -4.28 -3.75
CA GLN A 32 17.38 -5.24 -3.40
C GLN A 32 16.02 -4.58 -3.12
N ARG A 33 16.01 -3.42 -2.44
CA ARG A 33 14.80 -2.60 -2.29
C ARG A 33 14.27 -2.14 -3.64
N ARG A 34 15.15 -1.66 -4.54
CA ARG A 34 14.75 -1.22 -5.87
C ARG A 34 14.20 -2.37 -6.71
N SER A 35 14.78 -3.56 -6.64
CA SER A 35 14.25 -4.74 -7.36
C SER A 35 12.92 -5.23 -6.77
N GLN A 36 12.73 -5.19 -5.46
CA GLN A 36 11.44 -5.51 -4.83
C GLN A 36 10.35 -4.51 -5.24
N LEU A 37 10.66 -3.21 -5.24
CA LEU A 37 9.76 -2.16 -5.73
C LEU A 37 9.44 -2.36 -7.22
N TRP A 38 10.44 -2.75 -8.02
CA TRP A 38 10.24 -3.03 -9.44
C TRP A 38 9.38 -4.27 -9.68
N GLN A 39 9.58 -5.35 -8.91
CA GLN A 39 8.76 -6.55 -8.97
C GLN A 39 7.31 -6.27 -8.55
N ALA A 40 7.12 -5.52 -7.46
CA ALA A 40 5.80 -5.07 -7.03
C ALA A 40 5.13 -4.20 -8.11
N PHE A 41 5.88 -3.28 -8.74
CA PHE A 41 5.38 -2.48 -9.86
C PHE A 41 5.00 -3.34 -11.08
N GLN A 42 5.81 -4.34 -11.43
CA GLN A 42 5.54 -5.25 -12.54
C GLN A 42 4.29 -6.11 -12.28
N MET A 43 4.09 -6.56 -11.04
CA MET A 43 2.89 -7.28 -10.60
C MET A 43 1.66 -6.36 -10.68
N GLN A 44 1.74 -5.15 -10.13
CA GLN A 44 0.68 -4.15 -10.15
C GLN A 44 0.28 -3.75 -11.58
N ARG A 45 1.26 -3.57 -12.47
CA ARG A 45 1.04 -3.24 -13.89
C ARG A 45 0.30 -4.37 -14.63
N LYS A 46 0.59 -5.63 -14.31
CA LYS A 46 -0.12 -6.78 -14.89
C LYS A 46 -1.56 -6.85 -14.41
N GLU A 47 -1.82 -6.46 -13.17
CA GLU A 47 -3.14 -6.57 -12.56
C GLU A 47 -4.10 -5.44 -12.94
N ASP A 48 -3.60 -4.20 -13.11
CA ASP A 48 -4.42 -3.09 -13.57
C ASP A 48 -3.75 -2.32 -14.71
N THR A 49 -3.71 -2.95 -15.89
CA THR A 49 -3.17 -2.39 -17.13
C THR A 49 -3.86 -1.11 -17.57
N ARG A 50 -5.11 -0.89 -17.13
CA ARG A 50 -5.88 0.32 -17.41
C ARG A 50 -5.57 1.46 -16.43
N LEU A 51 -4.99 1.20 -15.25
CA LEU A 51 -4.67 2.26 -14.28
C LEU A 51 -3.63 3.25 -14.81
N LEU A 52 -2.58 2.74 -15.45
CA LEU A 52 -1.47 3.56 -15.96
C LEU A 52 -1.93 4.62 -16.98
N PRO A 53 -2.71 4.29 -18.03
CA PRO A 53 -3.18 5.28 -18.98
C PRO A 53 -4.17 6.28 -18.38
N TYR A 54 -5.03 5.90 -17.44
CA TYR A 54 -5.90 6.87 -16.76
C TYR A 54 -5.11 7.84 -15.87
N MET A 55 -4.09 7.35 -15.16
CA MET A 55 -3.25 8.17 -14.29
C MET A 55 -2.39 9.15 -15.11
N ILE A 56 -1.76 8.66 -16.19
CA ILE A 56 -0.99 9.49 -17.11
C ILE A 56 -1.90 10.48 -17.83
N GLY A 57 -3.07 10.04 -18.31
CA GLY A 57 -4.04 10.91 -18.97
C GLY A 57 -4.54 12.03 -18.06
N ALA A 58 -4.92 11.72 -16.81
CA ALA A 58 -5.34 12.73 -15.84
C ALA A 58 -4.22 13.69 -15.47
N PHE A 59 -2.99 13.19 -15.28
CA PHE A 59 -1.82 14.01 -15.00
C PHE A 59 -1.53 14.99 -16.15
N VAL A 60 -1.45 14.48 -17.38
CA VAL A 60 -1.19 15.29 -18.57
C VAL A 60 -2.29 16.32 -18.78
N LEU A 61 -3.56 15.96 -18.58
CA LEU A 61 -4.68 16.89 -18.71
C LEU A 61 -4.61 18.04 -17.70
N ILE A 62 -4.28 17.77 -16.44
CA ILE A 62 -4.17 18.80 -15.39
C ILE A 62 -2.95 19.69 -15.61
N VAL A 63 -1.82 19.10 -16.01
CA VAL A 63 -0.61 19.86 -16.34
C VAL A 63 -0.86 20.74 -17.57
N ALA A 64 -1.47 20.20 -18.63
CA ALA A 64 -1.83 20.97 -19.82
C ALA A 64 -2.80 22.11 -19.50
N ALA A 65 -3.82 21.86 -18.67
CA ALA A 65 -4.74 22.89 -18.22
C ALA A 65 -4.03 23.99 -17.38
N SER A 66 -3.11 23.61 -16.50
CA SER A 66 -2.34 24.55 -15.69
C SER A 66 -1.37 25.39 -16.53
N VAL A 67 -0.75 24.78 -17.54
CA VAL A 67 0.12 25.48 -18.51
C VAL A 67 -0.71 26.44 -19.37
N ALA A 68 -1.86 26.00 -19.89
CA ALA A 68 -2.75 26.85 -20.66
C ALA A 68 -3.25 28.06 -19.83
N ALA A 69 -3.63 27.83 -18.58
CA ALA A 69 -4.02 28.89 -17.65
C ALA A 69 -2.86 29.85 -17.35
N GLY A 70 -1.64 29.33 -17.16
CA GLY A 70 -0.44 30.13 -16.98
C GLY A 70 -0.15 31.03 -18.18
N ILE A 71 -0.21 30.49 -19.40
CA ILE A 71 -0.01 31.24 -20.66
C ILE A 71 -1.07 32.34 -20.80
N PHE A 72 -2.33 32.04 -20.48
CA PHE A 72 -3.43 33.01 -20.55
C PHE A 72 -3.29 34.15 -19.52
N ALA A 73 -2.74 33.86 -18.34
CA ALA A 73 -2.49 34.85 -17.30
C ALA A 73 -1.28 35.77 -17.62
N GLY A 74 -0.36 35.32 -18.48
CA GLY A 74 0.80 36.08 -18.92
C GLY A 74 1.86 36.34 -17.83
N GLY A 75 3.06 36.76 -18.25
CA GLY A 75 4.12 37.25 -17.36
C GLY A 75 4.78 36.20 -16.44
N PHE A 76 5.24 36.65 -15.26
CA PHE A 76 5.90 35.82 -14.23
C PHE A 76 5.00 34.69 -13.71
N THR A 77 3.68 34.89 -13.77
CA THR A 77 2.64 33.93 -13.40
C THR A 77 2.68 32.63 -14.21
N THR A 78 3.13 32.68 -15.47
CA THR A 78 3.33 31.47 -16.30
C THR A 78 4.34 30.52 -15.67
N TYR A 79 5.48 31.03 -15.22
CA TYR A 79 6.55 30.22 -14.63
C TYR A 79 6.17 29.66 -13.25
N MET A 80 5.32 30.37 -12.51
CA MET A 80 4.88 29.96 -11.17
C MET A 80 3.69 28.98 -11.19
N MET A 81 2.83 29.05 -12.21
CA MET A 81 1.72 28.11 -12.42
C MET A 81 2.17 26.70 -12.83
N ILE A 82 3.29 26.57 -13.55
CA ILE A 82 3.81 25.27 -14.01
C ILE A 82 4.13 24.33 -12.83
N PRO A 83 4.98 24.69 -11.85
CA PRO A 83 5.28 23.80 -10.72
C PRO A 83 4.04 23.50 -9.88
N LEU A 84 3.13 24.47 -9.71
CA LEU A 84 1.85 24.26 -9.02
C LEU A 84 0.97 23.24 -9.76
N GLY A 85 0.89 23.33 -11.09
CA GLY A 85 0.17 22.40 -11.94
C GLY A 85 0.74 20.99 -11.92
N VAL A 86 2.07 20.86 -11.86
CA VAL A 86 2.74 19.56 -11.70
C VAL A 86 2.42 18.94 -10.34
N VAL A 87 2.46 19.73 -9.26
CA VAL A 87 2.11 19.26 -7.90
C VAL A 87 0.64 18.84 -7.83
N LEU A 88 -0.28 19.67 -8.36
CA LEU A 88 -1.71 19.36 -8.44
C LEU A 88 -2.00 18.13 -9.30
N GLY A 89 -1.38 18.05 -10.48
CA GLY A 89 -1.49 16.89 -11.37
C GLY A 89 -1.01 15.62 -10.68
N GLY A 90 0.12 15.69 -9.98
CA GLY A 90 0.65 14.58 -9.19
C GLY A 90 -0.28 14.16 -8.06
N LEU A 91 -0.87 15.11 -7.34
CA LEU A 91 -1.84 14.84 -6.28
C LEU A 91 -3.09 14.14 -6.82
N VAL A 92 -3.65 14.60 -7.93
CA VAL A 92 -4.84 13.98 -8.54
C VAL A 92 -4.51 12.59 -9.07
N ALA A 93 -3.37 12.42 -9.73
CA ALA A 93 -2.88 11.11 -10.14
C ALA A 93 -2.76 10.15 -8.94
N PHE A 94 -2.24 10.62 -7.81
CA PHE A 94 -2.15 9.84 -6.58
C PHE A 94 -3.52 9.47 -5.98
N ILE A 95 -4.49 10.39 -6.00
CA ILE A 95 -5.86 10.10 -5.53
C ILE A 95 -6.52 9.03 -6.41
N ILE A 96 -6.38 9.13 -7.73
CA ILE A 96 -6.91 8.14 -8.67
C ILE A 96 -6.26 6.78 -8.42
N PHE A 97 -4.94 6.74 -8.26
CA PHE A 97 -4.20 5.53 -7.92
C PHE A 97 -4.71 4.91 -6.61
N GLY A 98 -4.82 5.68 -5.54
CA GLY A 98 -5.26 5.20 -4.23
C GLY A 98 -6.66 4.60 -4.26
N ARG A 99 -7.63 5.31 -4.85
CA ARG A 99 -9.01 4.82 -4.98
C ARG A 99 -9.10 3.52 -5.78
N ARG A 100 -8.32 3.41 -6.84
CA ARG A 100 -8.36 2.26 -7.73
C ARG A 100 -7.60 1.05 -7.16
N ALA A 101 -6.50 1.30 -6.47
CA ALA A 101 -5.78 0.28 -5.70
C ALA A 101 -6.69 -0.32 -4.62
N GLN A 102 -7.41 0.52 -3.87
CA GLN A 102 -8.41 0.06 -2.90
C GLN A 102 -9.46 -0.84 -3.57
N LYS A 103 -10.06 -0.39 -4.68
CA LYS A 103 -11.06 -1.17 -5.42
C LYS A 103 -10.51 -2.52 -5.91
N SER A 104 -9.26 -2.57 -6.39
CA SER A 104 -8.62 -3.80 -6.82
C SER A 104 -8.42 -4.78 -5.66
N VAL A 105 -7.97 -4.29 -4.49
CA VAL A 105 -7.81 -5.12 -3.29
C VAL A 105 -9.14 -5.72 -2.83
N TYR A 106 -10.20 -4.91 -2.75
CA TYR A 106 -11.53 -5.42 -2.38
C TYR A 106 -12.06 -6.44 -3.39
N ARG A 107 -11.88 -6.20 -4.70
CA ARG A 107 -12.30 -7.14 -5.74
C ARG A 107 -11.54 -8.47 -5.71
N LYS A 108 -10.29 -8.49 -5.23
CA LYS A 108 -9.54 -9.73 -5.02
C LYS A 108 -9.96 -10.46 -3.75
N ALA A 109 -10.42 -9.71 -2.75
CA ALA A 109 -10.98 -10.30 -1.53
C ALA A 109 -12.36 -10.91 -1.83
N GLU A 110 -13.15 -10.33 -2.75
CA GLU A 110 -14.40 -10.92 -3.23
C GLU A 110 -14.15 -12.32 -3.84
N GLY A 111 -14.66 -13.35 -3.16
CA GLY A 111 -14.59 -14.74 -3.62
C GLY A 111 -13.41 -15.55 -3.10
N GLN A 112 -12.53 -14.98 -2.27
CA GLN A 112 -11.55 -15.77 -1.52
C GLN A 112 -12.13 -16.26 -0.19
N THR A 113 -11.82 -17.50 0.15
CA THR A 113 -12.14 -18.09 1.46
C THR A 113 -11.34 -17.41 2.56
N GLY A 114 -12.01 -16.99 3.64
CA GLY A 114 -11.48 -16.19 4.73
C GLY A 114 -11.58 -14.67 4.51
N ALA A 115 -12.16 -14.22 3.39
CA ALA A 115 -12.27 -12.79 3.09
C ALA A 115 -13.27 -12.07 4.00
N ALA A 116 -14.26 -12.78 4.57
CA ALA A 116 -15.21 -12.15 5.48
C ALA A 116 -14.52 -11.68 6.76
N ALA A 117 -13.61 -12.48 7.32
CA ALA A 117 -12.82 -12.08 8.49
C ALA A 117 -12.05 -10.76 8.23
N TRP A 118 -11.32 -10.71 7.11
CA TRP A 118 -10.56 -9.53 6.71
C TRP A 118 -11.47 -8.32 6.48
N ALA A 119 -12.63 -8.50 5.84
CA ALA A 119 -13.58 -7.41 5.62
C ALA A 119 -14.16 -6.87 6.94
N LEU A 120 -14.43 -7.75 7.91
CA LEU A 120 -14.92 -7.36 9.23
C LEU A 120 -13.88 -6.58 10.03
N GLU A 121 -12.61 -7.00 10.00
CA GLU A 121 -11.52 -6.28 10.65
C GLU A 121 -11.29 -4.87 10.07
N ASN A 122 -11.62 -4.67 8.78
CA ASN A 122 -11.52 -3.38 8.12
C ASN A 122 -12.75 -2.47 8.31
N LEU A 123 -13.73 -2.86 9.13
CA LEU A 123 -14.90 -2.04 9.42
C LEU A 123 -14.49 -0.73 10.13
N ARG A 124 -15.01 0.38 9.63
CA ARG A 124 -14.78 1.71 10.23
C ARG A 124 -15.71 1.90 11.43
N GLY A 125 -15.15 2.26 12.59
CA GLY A 125 -15.91 2.63 13.79
C GLY A 125 -15.55 1.80 15.02
N LYS A 126 -16.38 1.90 16.07
CA LYS A 126 -16.23 1.14 17.32
C LYS A 126 -16.85 -0.26 17.19
N TRP A 127 -16.29 -1.08 16.31
CA TRP A 127 -16.66 -2.49 16.17
C TRP A 127 -15.62 -3.35 16.89
N ARG A 128 -16.06 -4.32 17.69
CA ARG A 128 -15.19 -5.38 18.22
C ARG A 128 -15.45 -6.64 17.44
N VAL A 129 -14.45 -7.11 16.70
CA VAL A 129 -14.56 -8.29 15.84
C VAL A 129 -13.79 -9.44 16.50
N THR A 130 -14.43 -10.60 16.60
CA THR A 130 -13.81 -11.86 16.98
C THR A 130 -13.99 -12.82 15.81
N PRO A 131 -12.96 -12.95 14.94
CA PRO A 131 -13.06 -13.84 13.79
C PRO A 131 -13.00 -15.31 14.22
N GLY A 132 -13.76 -16.19 13.55
CA GLY A 132 -13.63 -17.64 13.68
C GLY A 132 -14.07 -18.21 15.03
N VAL A 133 -15.21 -17.74 15.55
CA VAL A 133 -15.79 -18.25 16.81
C VAL A 133 -16.20 -19.72 16.67
N ALA A 134 -16.70 -20.09 15.49
CA ALA A 134 -16.90 -21.47 15.08
C ALA A 134 -16.42 -21.64 13.64
N ALA A 135 -15.74 -22.74 13.32
CA ALA A 135 -15.23 -23.00 11.97
C ALA A 135 -15.25 -24.49 11.63
N THR A 136 -15.34 -24.81 10.34
CA THR A 136 -15.20 -26.16 9.80
C THR A 136 -13.87 -26.33 9.06
N GLY A 137 -13.49 -27.58 8.76
CA GLY A 137 -12.35 -27.88 7.88
C GLY A 137 -12.57 -27.49 6.41
N HIS A 138 -13.77 -27.04 6.03
CA HIS A 138 -14.13 -26.63 4.66
C HIS A 138 -14.07 -25.12 4.45
N PHE A 139 -13.32 -24.41 5.30
CA PHE A 139 -13.25 -22.94 5.31
C PHE A 139 -14.62 -22.26 5.50
N ASP A 140 -15.58 -22.93 6.13
CA ASP A 140 -16.78 -22.26 6.63
C ASP A 140 -16.48 -21.73 8.03
N ALA A 141 -16.82 -20.48 8.31
CA ALA A 141 -16.54 -19.85 9.59
C ALA A 141 -17.68 -18.93 10.02
N VAL A 142 -17.87 -18.81 11.32
CA VAL A 142 -18.75 -17.83 11.95
C VAL A 142 -17.87 -16.81 12.67
N HIS A 143 -18.06 -15.54 12.35
CA HIS A 143 -17.39 -14.43 12.98
C HIS A 143 -18.39 -13.68 13.86
N ARG A 144 -17.94 -13.23 15.03
CA ARG A 144 -18.76 -12.42 15.93
C ARG A 144 -18.33 -10.96 15.85
N VAL A 145 -19.30 -10.08 15.68
CA VAL A 145 -19.09 -8.64 15.59
C VAL A 145 -19.97 -7.98 16.65
N ILE A 146 -19.36 -7.16 17.50
CA ILE A 146 -20.06 -6.44 18.57
C ILE A 146 -19.99 -4.95 18.26
N GLY A 147 -21.15 -4.28 18.27
CA GLY A 147 -21.26 -2.85 18.04
C GLY A 147 -22.48 -2.24 18.72
N ARG A 148 -22.83 -1.01 18.31
CA ARG A 148 -24.04 -0.31 18.79
C ARG A 148 -25.34 -1.10 18.61
N PRO A 149 -25.57 -1.86 17.52
CA PRO A 149 -26.79 -2.67 17.36
C PRO A 149 -26.77 -3.98 18.18
N GLY A 150 -25.71 -4.26 18.95
CA GLY A 150 -25.58 -5.49 19.74
C GLY A 150 -24.57 -6.48 19.14
N VAL A 151 -24.88 -7.77 19.26
CA VAL A 151 -24.05 -8.89 18.77
C VAL A 151 -24.58 -9.33 17.40
N ILE A 152 -23.70 -9.35 16.41
CA ILE A 152 -23.98 -9.80 15.04
C ILE A 152 -23.08 -10.99 14.75
N PHE A 153 -23.67 -12.07 14.26
CA PHE A 153 -22.92 -13.21 13.75
C PHE A 153 -22.90 -13.17 12.22
N VAL A 154 -21.70 -13.24 11.65
CA VAL A 154 -21.49 -13.23 10.20
C VAL A 154 -20.90 -14.58 9.81
N GLY A 155 -21.66 -15.32 9.00
CA GLY A 155 -21.26 -16.62 8.51
C GLY A 155 -20.64 -16.55 7.12
N GLU A 156 -19.46 -17.15 6.95
CA GLU A 156 -18.78 -17.34 5.68
C GLU A 156 -18.84 -18.83 5.28
N GLY A 157 -19.16 -19.12 4.01
CA GLY A 157 -19.20 -20.49 3.47
C GLY A 157 -20.60 -20.94 3.01
N SER A 158 -20.82 -22.26 3.00
CA SER A 158 -22.10 -22.84 2.53
C SER A 158 -23.24 -22.63 3.55
N PRO A 159 -24.41 -22.09 3.15
CA PRO A 159 -25.53 -21.88 4.06
C PRO A 159 -25.97 -23.12 4.84
N ALA A 160 -25.86 -24.31 4.22
CA ALA A 160 -26.24 -25.57 4.86
C ALA A 160 -25.30 -25.94 6.02
N ARG A 161 -24.01 -25.58 5.93
CA ARG A 161 -22.98 -25.91 6.93
C ARG A 161 -22.83 -24.81 7.98
N VAL A 162 -23.12 -23.57 7.64
CA VAL A 162 -23.00 -22.41 8.54
C VAL A 162 -24.21 -22.29 9.49
N LYS A 163 -25.42 -22.65 9.05
CA LYS A 163 -26.63 -22.65 9.90
C LYS A 163 -26.48 -23.40 11.23
N PRO A 164 -25.96 -24.65 11.28
CA PRO A 164 -25.77 -25.33 12.56
C PRO A 164 -24.70 -24.67 13.43
N LEU A 165 -23.64 -24.09 12.84
CA LEU A 165 -22.62 -23.35 13.60
C LEU A 165 -23.20 -22.09 14.26
N LEU A 166 -24.05 -21.35 13.55
CA LEU A 166 -24.74 -20.19 14.10
C LEU A 166 -25.70 -20.56 15.22
N ALA A 167 -26.31 -21.75 15.16
CA ALA A 167 -27.23 -22.22 16.19
C ALA A 167 -26.52 -22.59 17.50
N GLN A 168 -25.23 -22.95 17.45
CA GLN A 168 -24.41 -23.25 18.63
C GLN A 168 -24.02 -22.00 19.42
N GLU A 169 -24.02 -20.83 18.78
CA GLU A 169 -23.62 -19.54 19.37
C GLU A 169 -24.81 -18.69 19.85
N LYS A 170 -26.03 -19.26 19.89
CA LYS A 170 -27.21 -18.64 20.52
C LYS A 170 -27.12 -18.73 22.04
#